data_AF-A0A497BZW6-F1
#
_entry.id   AF-A0A497BZW6-F1
#
_cell.length_a   1.000
_cell.length_b   1.000
_cell.length_c   1.000
_cell.angle_alpha   90.00
_cell.angle_beta   90.00
_cell.angle_gamma   90.00
#
_symmetry.space_group_name_H-M   'P 1'
#
loop_
_entity.id
_entity.type
_entity.pdbx_description
1 polymer ?
#
loop_
_entity_poly.entity_id
_entity_poly.type
_entity_poly.pdbx_seq_one_letter_code
_entity_poly.pdbx_strand_id
1 'polypeptide(L)'
;MTSNRSRAWWLLLIPLGIMAAFLIYRIPFINDRLSWRIDELKTRLSYAFNPPDEAVFVPGLETPHPTPLITLLPDTPEPTLDLPDPTPTGDSPTQTSSPLPDFVNLDGVVYVDQHERWNYCGPANLTMALKFWGWPGDRDDVAHVIKPGINDPDLDFIQQGRLDKNVMPSEMIGFVADHTDYHIVARHGGTLELLKSLIANGYPVLVEKGYYEEDYTGKVAWLGHYLFTTGYDEKAGEFIVQDAYLKPGPNMRVDYQTYLEGWRSFNYLFLVVFPPSAQEEVYAILGQYGDPNWAYEKALEIAQEDIITLSGVDQFYAWFNKGTSLVKMRHYLDAAEAYDQAYQVYGELDADDSVRPYRITWYQTGPYWAYYYSGRYQDVINLADFTFETITEDTLEESLYWRGLAYYALGQKSLAKEDLYYAAYLNPNFQAALYQISILNFDD
;
A
#
# COMPACT_ATOMS: atom_id res chain seq x y z
N MET A 1 -12.45 8.88 69.86
CA MET A 1 -12.97 8.99 68.49
C MET A 1 -12.31 10.19 67.81
N THR A 2 -11.16 9.99 67.19
CA THR A 2 -10.45 11.02 66.41
C THR A 2 -10.80 10.84 64.93
N SER A 3 -11.22 11.94 64.31
CA SER A 3 -11.89 11.98 63.01
C SER A 3 -10.95 11.63 61.85
N ASN A 4 -11.28 10.57 61.11
CA ASN A 4 -10.65 10.18 59.86
C ASN A 4 -11.18 11.01 58.66
N ARG A 5 -11.33 12.33 58.83
CA ARG A 5 -11.95 13.25 57.85
C ARG A 5 -10.98 13.83 56.81
N SER A 6 -9.67 13.61 56.94
CA SER A 6 -8.64 14.16 56.04
C SER A 6 -8.32 13.31 54.80
N ARG A 7 -8.92 12.12 54.66
CA ARG A 7 -8.67 11.23 53.50
C ARG A 7 -9.64 11.43 52.31
N ALA A 8 -10.71 12.21 52.48
CA ALA A 8 -11.75 12.37 51.46
C ALA A 8 -11.47 13.47 50.42
N TRP A 9 -10.61 14.46 50.71
CA TRP A 9 -10.32 15.55 49.75
C TRP A 9 -9.45 15.10 48.58
N TRP A 10 -8.56 14.12 48.78
CA TRP A 10 -7.77 13.53 47.69
C TRP A 10 -8.64 12.84 46.63
N LEU A 11 -9.81 12.31 47.02
CA LEU A 11 -10.77 11.69 46.08
C LEU A 11 -11.49 12.73 45.20
N LEU A 12 -11.52 14.01 45.58
CA LEU A 12 -12.02 15.12 44.75
C LEU A 12 -10.91 15.77 43.92
N LEU A 13 -9.66 15.71 44.38
CA LEU A 13 -8.51 16.25 43.66
C LEU A 13 -8.12 15.39 42.44
N ILE A 14 -8.35 14.08 42.49
CA ILE A 14 -8.11 13.19 41.34
C ILE A 14 -8.97 13.58 40.13
N PRO A 15 -10.33 13.64 40.20
CA PRO A 15 -11.15 14.03 39.06
C PRO A 15 -10.89 15.49 38.63
N LEU A 16 -10.59 16.39 39.56
CA LEU A 16 -10.24 17.78 39.23
C LEU A 16 -8.88 17.86 38.49
N GLY A 17 -7.92 17.04 38.89
CA GLY A 17 -6.62 16.90 38.24
C GLY A 17 -6.74 16.28 36.85
N ILE A 18 -7.57 15.25 36.68
CA ILE A 18 -7.88 14.66 35.37
C ILE A 18 -8.54 15.69 34.46
N MET A 19 -9.52 16.43 34.97
CA MET A 19 -10.19 17.50 34.22
C MET A 19 -9.21 18.61 33.83
N ALA A 20 -8.34 19.05 34.76
CA ALA A 20 -7.31 20.03 34.46
C ALA A 20 -6.31 19.52 33.41
N ALA A 21 -5.86 18.26 33.53
CA ALA A 21 -4.99 17.63 32.54
C ALA A 21 -5.65 17.54 31.16
N PHE A 22 -6.94 17.21 31.09
CA PHE A 22 -7.72 17.19 29.85
C PHE A 22 -7.83 18.59 29.23
N LEU A 23 -8.11 19.63 30.02
CA LEU A 23 -8.16 21.02 29.55
C LEU A 23 -6.78 21.51 29.07
N ILE A 24 -5.71 21.14 29.77
CA ILE A 24 -4.33 21.45 29.37
C ILE A 24 -3.96 20.73 28.07
N TYR A 25 -4.37 19.47 27.90
CA TYR A 25 -4.14 18.69 26.68
C TYR A 25 -4.87 19.26 25.46
N ARG A 26 -5.98 19.99 25.65
CA ARG A 26 -6.70 20.70 24.58
C ARG A 26 -5.97 21.95 24.07
N ILE A 27 -4.90 22.39 24.72
CA ILE A 27 -4.07 23.50 24.22
C ILE A 27 -3.27 22.98 23.02
N PRO A 28 -3.37 23.58 21.82
CA PRO A 28 -2.75 23.06 20.59
C PRO A 28 -1.27 22.72 20.75
N PHE A 29 -0.48 23.67 21.28
CA PHE A 29 0.96 23.47 21.55
C PHE A 29 1.29 22.24 22.41
N ILE A 30 0.41 21.87 23.34
CA ILE A 30 0.58 20.70 24.20
C ILE A 30 0.08 19.44 23.50
N ASN A 31 -1.07 19.55 22.82
CA ASN A 31 -1.64 18.48 22.01
C ASN A 31 -0.63 17.98 20.98
N ASP A 32 -0.08 18.86 20.16
CA ASP A 32 0.87 18.54 19.07
C ASP A 32 2.12 17.79 19.58
N ARG A 33 2.53 18.05 20.82
CA ARG A 33 3.72 17.45 21.43
C ARG A 33 3.44 16.14 22.17
N LEU A 34 2.19 15.88 22.55
CA LEU A 34 1.80 14.74 23.38
C LEU A 34 0.84 13.76 22.68
N SER A 35 0.18 14.17 21.60
CA SER A 35 -0.80 13.36 20.86
C SER A 35 -0.19 12.03 20.42
N TRP A 36 1.01 12.07 19.82
CA TRP A 36 1.74 10.87 19.41
C TRP A 36 2.02 9.90 20.57
N ARG A 37 2.29 10.40 21.79
CA ARG A 37 2.52 9.55 22.97
C ARG A 37 1.24 8.92 23.49
N ILE A 38 0.13 9.65 23.38
CA ILE A 38 -1.18 9.14 23.76
C ILE A 38 -1.62 8.06 22.77
N ASP A 39 -1.37 8.27 21.48
CA ASP A 39 -1.67 7.29 20.44
C ASP A 39 -0.78 6.04 20.61
N GLU A 40 0.51 6.21 20.87
CA GLU A 40 1.43 5.12 21.22
C GLU A 40 0.91 4.31 22.42
N LEU A 41 0.45 4.98 23.48
CA LEU A 41 -0.12 4.33 24.66
C LEU A 41 -1.43 3.60 24.33
N LYS A 42 -2.34 4.24 23.58
CA LYS A 42 -3.59 3.62 23.15
C LYS A 42 -3.31 2.34 22.38
N THR A 43 -2.36 2.38 21.44
CA THR A 43 -2.07 1.18 20.66
C THR A 43 -1.38 0.10 21.47
N ARG A 44 -0.41 0.44 22.32
CA ARG A 44 0.17 -0.53 23.25
C ARG A 44 -0.88 -1.21 24.11
N LEU A 45 -1.89 -0.46 24.58
CA LEU A 45 -3.00 -1.04 25.32
C LEU A 45 -3.86 -1.93 24.43
N SER A 46 -4.20 -1.49 23.22
CA SER A 46 -4.99 -2.29 22.27
C SER A 46 -4.31 -3.62 21.94
N TYR A 47 -3.03 -3.58 21.56
CA TYR A 47 -2.24 -4.77 21.20
C TYR A 47 -1.98 -5.68 22.40
N ALA A 48 -1.97 -5.15 23.63
CA ALA A 48 -1.87 -5.98 24.83
C ALA A 48 -3.13 -6.80 25.10
N PHE A 49 -4.30 -6.36 24.62
CA PHE A 49 -5.56 -7.10 24.77
C PHE A 49 -5.89 -7.94 23.53
N ASN A 50 -5.55 -7.44 22.33
CA ASN A 50 -5.78 -8.08 21.04
C ASN A 50 -4.47 -8.02 20.22
N PRO A 51 -3.54 -8.97 20.40
CA PRO A 51 -2.30 -8.99 19.64
C PRO A 51 -2.58 -9.27 18.15
N PRO A 52 -2.13 -8.40 17.23
CA PRO A 52 -2.44 -8.57 15.80
C PRO A 52 -1.79 -9.80 15.18
N ASP A 53 -0.66 -10.31 15.71
CA ASP A 53 -0.03 -11.57 15.29
C ASP A 53 -0.83 -12.82 15.64
N GLU A 54 -1.73 -12.75 16.62
CA GLU A 54 -2.62 -13.86 16.97
C GLU A 54 -3.82 -13.99 16.02
N ALA A 55 -4.16 -12.91 15.30
CA ALA A 55 -5.27 -12.91 14.35
C ALA A 55 -4.95 -13.83 13.16
N VAL A 56 -5.92 -14.64 12.73
CA VAL A 56 -5.81 -15.50 11.56
C VAL A 56 -7.10 -15.43 10.77
N PHE A 57 -6.99 -15.16 9.48
CA PHE A 57 -8.09 -15.27 8.54
C PHE A 57 -8.13 -16.69 7.95
N VAL A 58 -9.29 -17.35 8.05
CA VAL A 58 -9.54 -18.67 7.45
C VAL A 58 -10.68 -18.53 6.43
N PRO A 59 -10.38 -18.54 5.12
CA PRO A 59 -11.40 -18.45 4.09
C PRO A 59 -12.35 -19.66 4.06
N GLY A 60 -13.62 -19.47 3.68
CA GLY A 60 -14.53 -20.56 3.31
C GLY A 60 -15.41 -21.13 4.43
N LEU A 61 -15.67 -20.37 5.50
CA LEU A 61 -16.72 -20.72 6.47
C LEU A 61 -18.11 -20.45 5.85
N GLU A 62 -18.90 -21.51 5.65
CA GLU A 62 -20.14 -21.60 4.86
C GLU A 62 -21.13 -20.43 4.97
N THR A 63 -21.70 -19.99 3.82
CA THR A 63 -23.14 -19.67 3.66
C THR A 63 -23.60 -19.83 2.19
N PRO A 64 -24.90 -20.08 1.93
CA PRO A 64 -25.43 -20.37 0.60
C PRO A 64 -25.48 -19.13 -0.30
N HIS A 65 -25.11 -19.29 -1.57
CA HIS A 65 -25.07 -18.25 -2.59
C HIS A 65 -26.47 -17.72 -2.98
N PRO A 66 -26.73 -16.40 -2.89
CA PRO A 66 -27.61 -15.73 -3.84
C PRO A 66 -26.88 -15.52 -5.17
N THR A 67 -27.63 -15.53 -6.27
CA THR A 67 -27.11 -15.32 -7.63
C THR A 67 -26.41 -13.97 -7.72
N PRO A 68 -25.18 -13.88 -8.28
CA PRO A 68 -24.41 -12.64 -8.30
C PRO A 68 -25.12 -11.58 -9.13
N LEU A 69 -25.33 -10.41 -8.55
CA LEU A 69 -25.61 -9.20 -9.31
C LEU A 69 -24.26 -8.66 -9.77
N ILE A 70 -23.85 -9.00 -10.99
CA ILE A 70 -22.64 -8.43 -11.60
C ILE A 70 -22.97 -6.98 -11.98
N THR A 71 -22.72 -6.06 -11.07
CA THR A 71 -22.58 -4.65 -11.42
C THR A 71 -21.13 -4.45 -11.81
N LEU A 72 -20.85 -4.39 -13.11
CA LEU A 72 -19.56 -3.93 -13.60
C LEU A 72 -19.39 -2.49 -13.14
N LEU A 73 -18.42 -2.26 -12.24
CA LEU A 73 -17.89 -0.93 -11.99
C LEU A 73 -17.30 -0.38 -13.29
N PRO A 74 -17.47 0.90 -13.60
CA PRO A 74 -16.59 1.53 -14.58
C PRO A 74 -15.16 1.40 -14.06
N ASP A 75 -14.28 0.85 -14.89
CA ASP A 75 -12.84 0.88 -14.67
C ASP A 75 -12.44 2.33 -14.32
N THR A 76 -11.54 2.53 -13.34
CA THR A 76 -10.58 3.61 -13.50
C THR A 76 -9.71 3.13 -14.65
N PRO A 77 -9.81 3.71 -15.86
CA PRO A 77 -8.97 3.27 -16.95
C PRO A 77 -7.53 3.48 -16.50
N GLU A 78 -6.76 2.41 -16.36
CA GLU A 78 -5.33 2.53 -16.56
C GLU A 78 -5.20 3.10 -17.98
N PRO A 79 -4.54 4.25 -18.19
CA PRO A 79 -4.51 4.89 -19.49
C PRO A 79 -3.94 3.90 -20.51
N THR A 80 -4.85 3.31 -21.28
CA THR A 80 -4.52 2.45 -22.40
C THR A 80 -4.35 3.41 -23.56
N LEU A 81 -3.12 3.86 -23.77
CA LEU A 81 -2.78 4.56 -25.00
C LEU A 81 -3.00 3.59 -26.16
N ASP A 82 -3.77 4.02 -27.15
CA ASP A 82 -3.93 3.34 -28.43
C ASP A 82 -2.55 3.11 -29.04
N LEU A 83 -2.01 1.90 -28.87
CA LEU A 83 -0.84 1.45 -29.61
C LEU A 83 -1.29 1.16 -31.05
N PRO A 84 -0.54 1.61 -32.07
CA PRO A 84 -0.81 1.19 -33.45
C PRO A 84 -0.68 -0.33 -33.57
N ASP A 85 -1.65 -0.92 -34.27
CA ASP A 85 -1.76 -2.35 -34.58
C ASP A 85 -0.42 -2.92 -35.10
N PRO A 86 0.16 -3.98 -34.50
CA PRO A 86 1.43 -4.52 -34.96
C PRO A 86 1.23 -5.21 -36.30
N THR A 87 1.54 -4.49 -37.38
CA THR A 87 1.68 -5.08 -38.71
C THR A 87 2.81 -6.11 -38.66
N PRO A 88 2.62 -7.37 -39.10
CA PRO A 88 3.66 -8.38 -39.04
C PRO A 88 4.77 -8.00 -40.02
N THR A 89 5.83 -7.39 -39.48
CA THR A 89 7.03 -7.05 -40.23
C THR A 89 8.11 -8.04 -39.83
N GLY A 90 8.57 -8.80 -40.82
CA GLY A 90 9.49 -9.92 -40.65
C GLY A 90 10.85 -9.54 -40.06
N ASP A 91 11.51 -10.57 -39.52
CA ASP A 91 12.92 -10.68 -39.12
C ASP A 91 13.57 -9.35 -38.71
N SER A 92 13.26 -8.93 -37.48
CA SER A 92 13.99 -7.84 -36.81
C SER A 92 15.42 -8.31 -36.47
N PRO A 93 16.46 -7.53 -36.80
CA PRO A 93 17.83 -7.89 -36.44
C PRO A 93 17.96 -7.93 -34.92
N THR A 94 18.55 -9.00 -34.40
CA THR A 94 18.92 -9.12 -32.99
C THR A 94 19.83 -7.95 -32.63
N GLN A 95 19.28 -6.90 -32.01
CA GLN A 95 20.07 -5.83 -31.43
C GLN A 95 20.86 -6.44 -30.27
N THR A 96 22.17 -6.62 -30.48
CA THR A 96 23.08 -7.00 -29.41
C THR A 96 23.11 -5.86 -28.39
N SER A 97 22.48 -6.06 -27.23
CA SER A 97 22.49 -5.07 -26.15
C SER A 97 23.95 -4.77 -25.77
N SER A 98 24.33 -3.50 -25.79
CA SER A 98 25.60 -3.08 -25.17
C SER A 98 25.61 -3.55 -23.71
N PRO A 99 26.73 -4.07 -23.18
CA PRO A 99 26.81 -4.40 -21.76
C PRO A 99 26.49 -3.15 -20.93
N LEU A 100 25.69 -3.31 -19.89
CA LEU A 100 25.40 -2.24 -18.94
C LEU A 100 26.70 -1.81 -18.22
N PRO A 101 26.85 -0.53 -17.84
CA PRO A 101 27.98 -0.10 -17.01
C PRO A 101 28.01 -0.87 -15.70
N ASP A 102 29.19 -1.17 -15.16
CA ASP A 102 29.32 -1.88 -13.86
C ASP A 102 28.90 -1.03 -12.66
N PHE A 103 28.82 0.30 -12.82
CA PHE A 103 28.43 1.24 -11.79
C PHE A 103 27.65 2.39 -12.41
N VAL A 104 26.48 2.69 -11.83
CA VAL A 104 25.68 3.87 -12.17
C VAL A 104 25.21 4.53 -10.89
N ASN A 105 25.33 5.84 -10.80
CA ASN A 105 24.68 6.65 -9.79
C ASN A 105 24.13 7.90 -10.48
N LEU A 106 22.81 8.02 -10.55
CA LEU A 106 22.18 9.12 -11.28
C LEU A 106 22.43 10.45 -10.57
N ASP A 107 22.94 11.42 -11.33
CA ASP A 107 23.10 12.79 -10.86
C ASP A 107 21.73 13.51 -10.81
N GLY A 108 21.66 14.62 -10.06
CA GLY A 108 20.46 15.48 -10.05
C GLY A 108 19.30 14.98 -9.18
N VAL A 109 19.49 13.87 -8.46
CA VAL A 109 18.50 13.36 -7.48
C VAL A 109 18.34 14.35 -6.33
N VAL A 110 17.13 14.89 -6.18
CA VAL A 110 16.75 15.74 -5.04
C VAL A 110 16.11 14.86 -3.97
N TYR A 111 16.83 14.66 -2.86
CA TYR A 111 16.35 13.88 -1.74
C TYR A 111 15.18 14.57 -1.01
N VAL A 112 14.15 13.79 -0.66
CA VAL A 112 12.98 14.21 0.11
C VAL A 112 12.69 13.14 1.15
N ASP A 113 12.73 13.49 2.44
CA ASP A 113 12.32 12.59 3.52
C ASP A 113 10.79 12.59 3.71
N GLN A 114 10.30 11.78 4.64
CA GLN A 114 8.94 11.79 5.17
C GLN A 114 8.85 12.30 6.62
N HIS A 115 9.98 12.72 7.23
CA HIS A 115 10.04 13.08 8.65
C HIS A 115 9.08 14.23 8.96
N GLU A 116 8.55 14.24 10.19
CA GLU A 116 7.51 15.17 10.64
C GLU A 116 6.16 15.02 9.90
N ARG A 117 5.95 13.88 9.22
CA ARG A 117 4.70 13.46 8.59
C ARG A 117 4.44 11.97 8.84
N TRP A 118 3.17 11.57 8.96
CA TRP A 118 2.77 10.19 9.24
C TRP A 118 2.43 9.45 7.94
N ASN A 119 3.09 8.31 7.69
CA ASN A 119 2.83 7.45 6.51
C ASN A 119 3.02 8.20 5.17
N TYR A 120 4.06 9.03 5.07
CA TYR A 120 4.36 9.85 3.88
C TYR A 120 5.37 9.19 2.92
N CYS A 121 5.67 7.91 3.08
CA CYS A 121 6.60 7.19 2.21
C CYS A 121 6.19 7.32 0.73
N GLY A 122 4.90 7.16 0.42
CA GLY A 122 4.37 7.32 -0.92
C GLY A 122 4.55 8.74 -1.48
N PRO A 123 3.97 9.78 -0.85
CA PRO A 123 4.12 11.17 -1.28
C PRO A 123 5.57 11.63 -1.42
N ALA A 124 6.45 11.26 -0.47
CA ALA A 124 7.87 11.62 -0.51
C ALA A 124 8.61 10.95 -1.68
N ASN A 125 8.43 9.64 -1.89
CA ASN A 125 9.08 8.93 -2.99
C ASN A 125 8.56 9.40 -4.36
N LEU A 126 7.24 9.62 -4.52
CA LEU A 126 6.69 10.17 -5.75
C LEU A 126 7.26 11.58 -6.03
N THR A 127 7.41 12.39 -4.99
CA THR A 127 8.05 13.72 -5.11
C THR A 127 9.49 13.62 -5.58
N MET A 128 10.29 12.67 -5.07
CA MET A 128 11.65 12.46 -5.56
C MET A 128 11.66 12.08 -7.05
N ALA A 129 10.76 11.18 -7.47
CA ALA A 129 10.61 10.77 -8.86
C ALA A 129 10.22 11.93 -9.79
N LEU A 130 9.31 12.81 -9.35
CA LEU A 130 8.90 14.01 -10.08
C LEU A 130 10.00 15.08 -10.13
N LYS A 131 10.68 15.33 -9.01
CA LYS A 131 11.76 16.32 -8.91
C LYS A 131 12.97 15.96 -9.75
N PHE A 132 13.24 14.68 -9.97
CA PHE A 132 14.28 14.23 -10.89
C PHE A 132 14.10 14.83 -12.30
N TRP A 133 12.84 15.06 -12.71
CA TRP A 133 12.48 15.68 -13.99
C TRP A 133 12.18 17.18 -13.91
N GLY A 134 12.50 17.82 -12.78
CA GLY A 134 12.35 19.25 -12.59
C GLY A 134 10.98 19.73 -12.10
N TRP A 135 10.11 18.83 -11.60
CA TRP A 135 8.82 19.23 -11.04
C TRP A 135 9.01 20.18 -9.82
N PRO A 136 8.32 21.33 -9.78
CA PRO A 136 8.61 22.36 -8.79
C PRO A 136 7.96 22.12 -7.41
N GLY A 137 6.92 21.27 -7.33
CA GLY A 137 6.14 21.04 -6.11
C GLY A 137 6.88 20.25 -5.03
N ASP A 138 6.21 19.99 -3.91
CA ASP A 138 6.76 19.23 -2.78
C ASP A 138 5.88 18.04 -2.34
N ARG A 139 6.33 17.32 -1.31
CA ARG A 139 5.63 16.12 -0.80
C ARG A 139 4.26 16.42 -0.21
N ASP A 140 4.05 17.64 0.30
CA ASP A 140 2.76 18.04 0.84
C ASP A 140 1.81 18.35 -0.34
N ASP A 141 2.26 18.99 -1.42
CA ASP A 141 1.45 19.16 -2.65
C ASP A 141 0.93 17.81 -3.19
N VAL A 142 1.78 16.78 -3.18
CA VAL A 142 1.39 15.41 -3.53
C VAL A 142 0.37 14.86 -2.53
N ALA A 143 0.66 14.96 -1.23
CA ALA A 143 -0.18 14.41 -0.17
C ALA A 143 -1.60 15.02 -0.16
N HIS A 144 -1.78 16.30 -0.50
CA HIS A 144 -3.11 16.92 -0.54
C HIS A 144 -4.08 16.23 -1.52
N VAL A 145 -3.55 15.51 -2.51
CA VAL A 145 -4.35 14.81 -3.51
C VAL A 145 -4.52 13.34 -3.14
N ILE A 146 -3.40 12.64 -2.89
CA ILE A 146 -3.35 11.17 -2.74
C ILE A 146 -3.40 10.71 -1.29
N LYS A 147 -3.38 11.65 -0.35
CA LYS A 147 -3.43 11.40 1.09
C LYS A 147 -4.23 12.50 1.81
N PRO A 148 -5.45 12.85 1.33
CA PRO A 148 -6.19 14.00 1.84
C PRO A 148 -6.60 13.83 3.31
N GLY A 149 -6.75 12.57 3.75
CA GLY A 149 -7.18 12.25 5.10
C GLY A 149 -8.64 12.60 5.36
N ILE A 150 -9.02 12.50 6.64
CA ILE A 150 -10.42 12.63 7.05
C ILE A 150 -10.97 14.03 6.80
N ASN A 151 -12.24 14.12 6.40
CA ASN A 151 -12.92 15.39 6.17
C ASN A 151 -13.41 16.04 7.48
N ASP A 152 -12.47 16.43 8.35
CA ASP A 152 -12.73 17.13 9.62
C ASP A 152 -12.26 18.59 9.55
N PRO A 153 -13.17 19.59 9.55
CA PRO A 153 -12.83 21.00 9.44
C PRO A 153 -12.13 21.58 10.68
N ASP A 154 -12.12 20.88 11.81
CA ASP A 154 -11.45 21.31 13.04
C ASP A 154 -9.96 20.89 13.10
N LEU A 155 -9.51 20.08 12.14
CA LEU A 155 -8.14 19.60 12.02
C LEU A 155 -7.38 20.32 10.91
N ASP A 156 -6.07 20.55 11.11
CA ASP A 156 -5.19 20.92 10.01
C ASP A 156 -4.92 19.73 9.08
N PHE A 157 -4.41 20.00 7.88
CA PHE A 157 -4.16 18.99 6.85
C PHE A 157 -3.28 17.82 7.34
N ILE A 158 -2.24 18.10 8.13
CA ILE A 158 -1.33 17.06 8.61
C ILE A 158 -2.06 16.15 9.61
N GLN A 159 -2.92 16.72 10.46
CA GLN A 159 -3.76 15.97 11.38
C GLN A 159 -4.85 15.17 10.67
N GLN A 160 -5.44 15.70 9.59
CA GLN A 160 -6.43 14.98 8.78
C GLN A 160 -5.86 13.68 8.21
N GLY A 161 -4.62 13.72 7.69
CA GLY A 161 -3.92 12.57 7.12
C GLY A 161 -3.31 11.58 8.12
N ARG A 162 -3.39 11.84 9.43
CA ARG A 162 -2.77 11.00 10.49
C ARG A 162 -3.27 9.55 10.48
N LEU A 163 -4.56 9.38 10.16
CA LEU A 163 -5.26 8.10 10.23
C LEU A 163 -4.94 7.19 9.06
N ASP A 164 -4.88 7.75 7.88
CA ASP A 164 -4.62 7.03 6.66
C ASP A 164 -3.19 6.41 6.73
N LYS A 165 -3.12 5.11 6.45
CA LYS A 165 -1.92 4.27 6.64
C LYS A 165 -1.16 3.99 5.37
N ASN A 166 -1.74 4.24 4.20
CA ASN A 166 -1.18 3.78 2.93
C ASN A 166 -1.58 4.70 1.78
N VAL A 167 -0.73 4.75 0.76
CA VAL A 167 -1.05 5.34 -0.53
C VAL A 167 -0.91 4.24 -1.57
N MET A 168 -2.00 3.95 -2.28
CA MET A 168 -2.02 2.93 -3.32
C MET A 168 -1.26 3.39 -4.57
N PRO A 169 -0.60 2.48 -5.32
CA PRO A 169 0.07 2.83 -6.58
C PRO A 169 -0.86 3.51 -7.59
N SER A 170 -2.15 3.16 -7.61
CA SER A 170 -3.15 3.80 -8.46
C SER A 170 -3.35 5.28 -8.15
N GLU A 171 -3.22 5.70 -6.90
CA GLU A 171 -3.34 7.10 -6.52
C GLU A 171 -2.12 7.90 -6.99
N MET A 172 -0.92 7.32 -6.91
CA MET A 172 0.28 7.92 -7.50
C MET A 172 0.15 8.06 -9.02
N ILE A 173 -0.38 7.03 -9.68
CA ILE A 173 -0.62 7.07 -11.13
C ILE A 173 -1.60 8.19 -11.48
N GLY A 174 -2.72 8.27 -10.75
CA GLY A 174 -3.71 9.34 -10.91
C GLY A 174 -3.10 10.72 -10.69
N PHE A 175 -2.27 10.90 -9.66
CA PHE A 175 -1.59 12.17 -9.42
C PHE A 175 -0.73 12.59 -10.61
N VAL A 176 0.12 11.68 -11.13
CA VAL A 176 0.97 12.01 -12.27
C VAL A 176 0.14 12.34 -13.50
N ALA A 177 -0.91 11.55 -13.78
CA ALA A 177 -1.76 11.73 -14.95
C ALA A 177 -2.57 13.04 -14.91
N ASP A 178 -3.13 13.40 -13.74
CA ASP A 178 -4.11 14.48 -13.62
C ASP A 178 -3.49 15.82 -13.15
N HIS A 179 -2.32 15.79 -12.50
CA HIS A 179 -1.71 16.96 -11.85
C HIS A 179 -0.31 17.32 -12.37
N THR A 180 0.20 16.63 -13.39
CA THR A 180 1.52 16.90 -13.95
C THR A 180 1.55 16.76 -15.48
N ASP A 181 2.64 17.20 -16.11
CA ASP A 181 2.89 16.99 -17.55
C ASP A 181 3.74 15.72 -17.82
N TYR A 182 3.93 14.85 -16.82
CA TYR A 182 4.75 13.65 -16.93
C TYR A 182 3.89 12.41 -17.20
N HIS A 183 4.54 11.35 -17.68
CA HIS A 183 3.94 10.02 -17.77
C HIS A 183 4.50 9.13 -16.65
N ILE A 184 3.73 8.11 -16.30
CA ILE A 184 4.14 7.06 -15.36
C ILE A 184 3.74 5.70 -15.91
N VAL A 185 4.65 4.73 -15.79
CA VAL A 185 4.35 3.32 -16.04
C VAL A 185 4.52 2.56 -14.73
N ALA A 186 3.52 1.76 -14.38
CA ALA A 186 3.57 0.83 -13.25
C ALA A 186 3.41 -0.60 -13.77
N ARG A 187 4.29 -1.51 -13.35
CA ARG A 187 4.26 -2.92 -13.77
C ARG A 187 4.66 -3.84 -12.63
N HIS A 188 4.22 -5.08 -12.71
CA HIS A 188 4.60 -6.15 -11.79
C HIS A 188 5.65 -7.06 -12.43
N GLY A 189 6.28 -7.91 -11.61
CA GLY A 189 7.22 -8.92 -12.10
C GLY A 189 8.56 -8.35 -12.55
N GLY A 190 8.95 -7.15 -12.10
CA GLY A 190 10.24 -6.57 -12.47
C GLY A 190 11.42 -7.43 -12.04
N THR A 191 12.56 -7.29 -12.71
CA THR A 191 13.82 -7.98 -12.36
C THR A 191 14.95 -6.99 -12.09
N LEU A 192 16.01 -7.46 -11.43
CA LEU A 192 17.22 -6.65 -11.21
C LEU A 192 17.78 -6.11 -12.52
N GLU A 193 17.80 -6.93 -13.57
CA GLU A 193 18.31 -6.58 -14.90
C GLU A 193 17.48 -5.46 -15.54
N LEU A 194 16.14 -5.50 -15.39
CA LEU A 194 15.27 -4.44 -15.91
C LEU A 194 15.50 -3.12 -15.17
N LEU A 195 15.55 -3.14 -13.84
CA LEU A 195 15.81 -1.95 -13.03
C LEU A 195 17.18 -1.35 -13.36
N LYS A 196 18.22 -2.18 -13.46
CA LYS A 196 19.55 -1.73 -13.90
C LYS A 196 19.53 -1.14 -15.30
N SER A 197 18.78 -1.74 -16.23
CA SER A 197 18.65 -1.23 -17.60
C SER A 197 17.96 0.14 -17.63
N LEU A 198 16.89 0.33 -16.87
CA LEU A 198 16.22 1.63 -16.72
C LEU A 198 17.17 2.67 -16.13
N ILE A 199 17.83 2.34 -15.02
CA ILE A 199 18.74 3.23 -14.30
C ILE A 199 19.95 3.59 -15.17
N ALA A 200 20.56 2.64 -15.88
CA ALA A 200 21.69 2.89 -16.77
C ALA A 200 21.35 3.84 -17.92
N ASN A 201 20.07 3.92 -18.31
CA ASN A 201 19.58 4.84 -19.33
C ASN A 201 18.98 6.14 -18.73
N GLY A 202 19.21 6.41 -17.43
CA GLY A 202 18.79 7.67 -16.82
C GLY A 202 17.40 7.68 -16.20
N TYR A 203 16.74 6.53 -16.08
CA TYR A 203 15.38 6.42 -15.54
C TYR A 203 15.40 5.79 -14.14
N PRO A 204 15.32 6.59 -13.07
CA PRO A 204 15.24 6.06 -11.71
C PRO A 204 13.90 5.34 -11.49
N VAL A 205 13.89 4.38 -10.58
CA VAL A 205 12.77 3.46 -10.40
C VAL A 205 12.24 3.54 -8.98
N LEU A 206 10.93 3.76 -8.83
CA LEU A 206 10.23 3.68 -7.56
C LEU A 206 9.69 2.26 -7.39
N VAL A 207 9.92 1.65 -6.23
CA VAL A 207 9.36 0.33 -5.89
C VAL A 207 8.60 0.40 -4.59
N GLU A 208 7.67 -0.54 -4.39
CA GLU A 208 7.08 -0.81 -3.09
C GLU A 208 7.70 -2.10 -2.55
N LYS A 209 8.04 -2.11 -1.26
CA LYS A 209 8.72 -3.23 -0.64
C LYS A 209 8.29 -3.44 0.81
N GLY A 210 8.42 -4.66 1.26
CA GLY A 210 8.38 -5.00 2.68
C GLY A 210 9.64 -4.50 3.37
N TYR A 211 9.50 -4.09 4.62
CA TYR A 211 10.62 -3.85 5.52
C TYR A 211 10.24 -4.28 6.93
N TYR A 212 11.25 -4.64 7.72
CA TYR A 212 11.11 -4.99 9.12
C TYR A 212 11.73 -3.91 9.97
N GLU A 213 10.92 -3.27 10.81
CA GLU A 213 11.38 -2.24 11.73
C GLU A 213 10.65 -2.36 13.06
N GLU A 214 11.28 -1.87 14.12
CA GLU A 214 10.58 -1.63 15.38
C GLU A 214 9.38 -0.73 15.10
N ASP A 215 8.17 -1.28 15.27
CA ASP A 215 6.98 -0.49 15.25
C ASP A 215 6.96 0.46 16.46
N TYR A 216 5.95 1.33 16.54
CA TYR A 216 5.83 2.30 17.63
C TYR A 216 5.69 1.66 19.03
N THR A 217 5.47 0.34 19.13
CA THR A 217 5.50 -0.38 20.41
C THR A 217 6.91 -0.81 20.82
N GLY A 218 7.86 -0.80 19.89
CA GLY A 218 9.22 -1.33 20.03
C GLY A 218 9.37 -2.78 19.58
N LYS A 219 8.35 -3.36 18.93
CA LYS A 219 8.38 -4.73 18.40
C LYS A 219 8.71 -4.68 16.92
N VAL A 220 9.69 -5.46 16.48
CA VAL A 220 10.02 -5.55 15.06
C VAL A 220 8.86 -6.20 14.32
N ALA A 221 8.27 -5.49 13.37
CA ALA A 221 7.11 -5.97 12.62
C ALA A 221 7.21 -5.59 11.14
N TRP A 222 6.54 -6.37 10.30
CA TRP A 222 6.52 -6.13 8.86
C TRP A 222 5.65 -4.92 8.50
N LEU A 223 6.16 -4.06 7.61
CA LEU A 223 5.54 -2.84 7.11
C LEU A 223 5.79 -2.72 5.59
N GLY A 224 4.83 -2.12 4.89
CA GLY A 224 5.01 -1.66 3.51
C GLY A 224 5.75 -0.33 3.47
N HIS A 225 6.63 -0.17 2.49
CA HIS A 225 7.41 1.05 2.30
C HIS A 225 7.74 1.27 0.82
N TYR A 226 7.69 2.53 0.39
CA TYR A 226 8.18 2.91 -0.93
C TYR A 226 9.67 3.26 -0.89
N LEU A 227 10.40 2.86 -1.93
CA LEU A 227 11.83 3.08 -2.05
C LEU A 227 12.19 3.58 -3.45
N PHE A 228 12.97 4.67 -3.52
CA PHE A 228 13.38 5.27 -4.78
C PHE A 228 14.81 4.85 -5.14
N THR A 229 14.96 4.11 -6.24
CA THR A 229 16.21 3.46 -6.66
C THR A 229 16.86 4.26 -7.78
N THR A 230 18.08 4.75 -7.55
CA THR A 230 18.72 5.76 -8.41
C THR A 230 20.12 5.36 -8.89
N GLY A 231 20.58 4.16 -8.58
CA GLY A 231 21.90 3.70 -8.97
C GLY A 231 22.12 2.24 -8.61
N TYR A 232 23.22 1.67 -9.06
CA TYR A 232 23.66 0.32 -8.74
C TYR A 232 25.20 0.20 -8.85
N ASP A 233 25.74 -0.80 -8.17
CA ASP A 233 27.15 -1.18 -8.20
C ASP A 233 27.25 -2.71 -8.36
N GLU A 234 27.53 -3.17 -9.58
CA GLU A 234 27.62 -4.60 -9.90
C GLU A 234 28.73 -5.30 -9.13
N LYS A 235 29.82 -4.58 -8.83
CA LYS A 235 30.95 -5.17 -8.12
C LYS A 235 30.63 -5.38 -6.65
N ALA A 236 29.89 -4.45 -6.06
CA ALA A 236 29.39 -4.59 -4.69
C ALA A 236 28.18 -5.53 -4.60
N GLY A 237 27.40 -5.65 -5.68
CA GLY A 237 26.15 -6.40 -5.68
C GLY A 237 25.01 -5.65 -5.00
N GLU A 238 24.94 -4.33 -5.20
CA GLU A 238 24.06 -3.43 -4.44
C GLU A 238 23.36 -2.39 -5.30
N PHE A 239 22.13 -2.05 -4.94
CA PHE A 239 21.46 -0.83 -5.40
C PHE A 239 21.82 0.38 -4.54
N ILE A 240 21.77 1.56 -5.15
CA ILE A 240 21.83 2.86 -4.48
C ILE A 240 20.40 3.42 -4.43
N VAL A 241 19.92 3.68 -3.22
CA VAL A 241 18.52 4.04 -2.96
C VAL A 241 18.40 5.31 -2.13
N GLN A 242 17.29 6.00 -2.31
CA GLN A 242 16.85 7.13 -1.50
C GLN A 242 15.68 6.64 -0.64
N ASP A 243 15.93 6.47 0.66
CA ASP A 243 14.90 6.03 1.60
C ASP A 243 14.33 7.24 2.32
N ALA A 244 13.03 7.48 2.14
CA ALA A 244 12.37 8.65 2.72
C ALA A 244 12.24 8.58 4.26
N TYR A 245 12.37 7.38 4.86
CA TYR A 245 12.15 7.16 6.29
C TYR A 245 13.45 6.92 7.05
N LEU A 246 14.28 5.98 6.58
CA LEU A 246 15.49 5.56 7.27
C LEU A 246 16.57 6.65 7.26
N LYS A 247 17.49 6.57 8.22
CA LYS A 247 18.68 7.44 8.28
C LYS A 247 19.93 6.64 7.85
N PRO A 248 20.83 7.20 7.02
CA PRO A 248 20.90 8.61 6.65
C PRO A 248 19.82 9.05 5.66
N GLY A 249 19.25 8.14 4.87
CA GLY A 249 18.19 8.41 3.90
C GLY A 249 18.70 8.45 2.45
N PRO A 250 19.53 9.44 2.06
CA PRO A 250 20.02 9.53 0.70
C PRO A 250 21.19 8.58 0.43
N ASN A 251 21.22 8.05 -0.79
CA ASN A 251 22.28 7.19 -1.33
C ASN A 251 22.65 6.00 -0.42
N MET A 252 21.64 5.43 0.25
CA MET A 252 21.82 4.19 1.00
C MET A 252 22.15 3.05 0.05
N ARG A 253 22.93 2.08 0.55
CA ARG A 253 23.33 0.89 -0.19
C ARG A 253 22.51 -0.29 0.31
N VAL A 254 21.89 -1.02 -0.61
CA VAL A 254 21.10 -2.22 -0.31
C VAL A 254 21.57 -3.32 -1.24
N ASP A 255 22.07 -4.42 -0.68
CA ASP A 255 22.47 -5.57 -1.49
C ASP A 255 21.28 -6.16 -2.23
N TYR A 256 21.55 -6.76 -3.39
CA TYR A 256 20.50 -7.25 -4.28
C TYR A 256 19.60 -8.30 -3.63
N GLN A 257 20.13 -9.12 -2.72
CA GLN A 257 19.34 -10.15 -2.06
C GLN A 257 18.34 -9.51 -1.08
N THR A 258 18.81 -8.62 -0.20
CA THR A 258 17.94 -7.86 0.72
C THR A 258 16.89 -7.04 -0.02
N TYR A 259 17.27 -6.44 -1.17
CA TYR A 259 16.33 -5.71 -2.01
C TYR A 259 15.24 -6.63 -2.56
N LEU A 260 15.60 -7.79 -3.12
CA LEU A 260 14.65 -8.76 -3.67
C LEU A 260 13.71 -9.33 -2.61
N GLU A 261 14.21 -9.62 -1.41
CA GLU A 261 13.40 -10.14 -0.30
C GLU A 261 12.29 -9.16 0.10
N GLY A 262 12.62 -7.87 0.24
CA GLY A 262 11.61 -6.85 0.49
C GLY A 262 10.65 -6.70 -0.68
N TRP A 263 11.18 -6.61 -1.91
CA TRP A 263 10.40 -6.33 -3.12
C TRP A 263 9.42 -7.46 -3.48
N ARG A 264 9.76 -8.71 -3.16
CA ARG A 264 8.90 -9.89 -3.34
C ARG A 264 7.51 -9.68 -2.73
N SER A 265 7.43 -9.11 -1.54
CA SER A 265 6.15 -8.94 -0.85
C SER A 265 5.11 -8.07 -1.59
N PHE A 266 5.54 -7.33 -2.63
CA PHE A 266 4.70 -6.45 -3.45
C PHE A 266 4.68 -6.86 -4.93
N ASN A 267 4.80 -8.15 -5.20
CA ASN A 267 4.73 -8.72 -6.56
C ASN A 267 5.70 -8.06 -7.55
N TYR A 268 6.90 -7.71 -7.05
CA TYR A 268 7.94 -7.05 -7.83
C TYR A 268 7.44 -5.81 -8.58
N LEU A 269 6.57 -5.02 -7.91
CA LEU A 269 6.01 -3.79 -8.43
C LEU A 269 7.09 -2.72 -8.62
N PHE A 270 7.15 -2.15 -9.81
CA PHE A 270 7.97 -0.97 -10.09
C PHE A 270 7.18 0.10 -10.83
N LEU A 271 7.58 1.34 -10.60
CA LEU A 271 7.02 2.54 -11.21
C LEU A 271 8.15 3.39 -11.79
N VAL A 272 7.93 3.92 -12.99
CA VAL A 272 8.87 4.82 -13.68
C VAL A 272 8.12 6.05 -14.11
N VAL A 273 8.51 7.21 -13.58
CA VAL A 273 8.03 8.52 -14.04
C VAL A 273 9.00 9.05 -15.08
N PHE A 274 8.50 9.65 -16.16
CA PHE A 274 9.32 10.19 -17.26
C PHE A 274 8.58 11.29 -18.04
N PRO A 275 9.31 12.21 -18.71
CA PRO A 275 8.68 13.22 -19.56
C PRO A 275 8.11 12.61 -20.84
N PRO A 276 7.06 13.19 -21.45
CA PRO A 276 6.44 12.64 -22.67
C PRO A 276 7.42 12.43 -23.83
N SER A 277 8.46 13.27 -23.93
CA SER A 277 9.51 13.15 -24.95
C SER A 277 10.37 11.88 -24.83
N ALA A 278 10.39 11.24 -23.66
CA ALA A 278 11.14 10.03 -23.37
C ALA A 278 10.35 8.73 -23.61
N GLN A 279 9.07 8.82 -23.97
CA GLN A 279 8.18 7.66 -24.03
C GLN A 279 8.70 6.54 -24.93
N GLU A 280 9.17 6.85 -26.15
CA GLU A 280 9.66 5.83 -27.09
C GLU A 280 10.88 5.10 -26.53
N GLU A 281 11.81 5.81 -25.87
CA GLU A 281 13.00 5.24 -25.26
C GLU A 281 12.65 4.36 -24.06
N VAL A 282 11.78 4.84 -23.16
CA VAL A 282 11.33 4.06 -22.00
C VAL A 282 10.66 2.76 -22.43
N TYR A 283 9.77 2.82 -23.43
CA TYR A 283 9.10 1.61 -23.93
C TYR A 283 10.06 0.67 -24.68
N ALA A 284 11.11 1.20 -25.32
CA ALA A 284 12.16 0.37 -25.89
C ALA A 284 12.96 -0.37 -24.81
N ILE A 285 13.24 0.26 -23.66
CA ILE A 285 13.93 -0.36 -22.51
C ILE A 285 13.01 -1.38 -21.83
N LEU A 286 11.74 -1.04 -21.62
CA LEU A 286 10.74 -1.95 -21.05
C LEU A 286 10.56 -3.21 -21.90
N GLY A 287 10.69 -3.10 -23.22
CA GLY A 287 10.48 -4.21 -24.13
C GLY A 287 9.08 -4.79 -23.94
N GLN A 288 8.99 -6.08 -23.59
CA GLN A 288 7.70 -6.74 -23.38
C GLN A 288 6.91 -6.19 -22.18
N TYR A 289 7.58 -5.59 -21.17
CA TYR A 289 6.90 -4.90 -20.07
C TYR A 289 6.11 -3.66 -20.54
N GLY A 290 6.29 -3.20 -21.78
CA GLY A 290 5.44 -2.18 -22.37
C GLY A 290 3.96 -2.59 -22.38
N ASP A 291 3.68 -3.89 -22.60
CA ASP A 291 2.34 -4.48 -22.47
C ASP A 291 2.08 -4.91 -21.00
N PRO A 292 1.07 -4.33 -20.33
CA PRO A 292 0.73 -4.73 -18.97
C PRO A 292 0.35 -6.21 -18.86
N ASN A 293 -0.30 -6.81 -19.87
CA ASN A 293 -0.70 -8.22 -19.80
C ASN A 293 0.52 -9.15 -19.73
N TRP A 294 1.53 -8.89 -20.56
CA TRP A 294 2.78 -9.63 -20.51
C TRP A 294 3.46 -9.50 -19.13
N ALA A 295 3.46 -8.30 -18.55
CA ALA A 295 4.02 -8.09 -17.21
C ALA A 295 3.25 -8.88 -16.13
N TYR A 296 1.92 -9.00 -16.23
CA TYR A 296 1.12 -9.81 -15.31
C TYR A 296 1.41 -11.31 -15.46
N GLU A 297 1.58 -11.80 -16.69
CA GLU A 297 1.99 -13.18 -16.95
C GLU A 297 3.40 -13.45 -16.42
N LYS A 298 4.33 -12.50 -16.59
CA LYS A 298 5.69 -12.61 -16.06
C LYS A 298 5.70 -12.64 -14.54
N ALA A 299 4.92 -11.77 -13.89
CA ALA A 299 4.77 -11.77 -12.44
C ALA A 299 4.17 -13.09 -11.91
N LEU A 300 3.19 -13.65 -12.65
CA LEU A 300 2.63 -14.96 -12.33
C LEU A 300 3.67 -16.08 -12.46
N GLU A 301 4.50 -16.08 -13.50
CA GLU A 301 5.60 -17.05 -13.69
C GLU A 301 6.56 -17.03 -12.49
N ILE A 302 7.01 -15.83 -12.09
CA ILE A 302 7.90 -15.65 -10.93
C ILE A 302 7.25 -16.19 -9.65
N ALA A 303 5.99 -15.82 -9.40
CA ALA A 303 5.26 -16.29 -8.23
C ALA A 303 5.13 -17.83 -8.19
N GLN A 304 4.91 -18.48 -9.35
CA GLN A 304 4.84 -19.93 -9.45
C GLN A 304 6.17 -20.63 -9.15
N GLU A 305 7.29 -20.05 -9.60
CA GLU A 305 8.63 -20.55 -9.27
C GLU A 305 8.93 -20.39 -7.77
N ASP A 306 8.61 -19.21 -7.22
CA ASP A 306 8.81 -18.89 -5.81
C ASP A 306 8.00 -19.81 -4.89
N ILE A 307 6.75 -20.16 -5.24
CA ILE A 307 5.92 -21.10 -4.47
C ILE A 307 6.62 -22.46 -4.28
N ILE A 308 7.36 -22.92 -5.29
CA ILE A 308 8.04 -24.22 -5.29
C ILE A 308 9.36 -24.17 -4.52
N THR A 309 10.04 -23.02 -4.53
CA THR A 309 11.42 -22.88 -4.05
C THR A 309 11.54 -22.26 -2.67
N LEU A 310 10.53 -21.47 -2.24
CA LEU A 310 10.54 -20.75 -0.97
C LEU A 310 9.69 -21.45 0.09
N SER A 311 9.84 -21.03 1.34
CA SER A 311 9.10 -21.54 2.49
C SER A 311 8.76 -20.42 3.48
N GLY A 312 7.88 -20.71 4.45
CA GLY A 312 7.50 -19.74 5.48
C GLY A 312 6.89 -18.46 4.90
N VAL A 313 7.29 -17.31 5.44
CA VAL A 313 6.71 -16.00 5.04
C VAL A 313 6.97 -15.66 3.58
N ASP A 314 8.09 -16.13 3.01
CA ASP A 314 8.39 -15.91 1.59
C ASP A 314 7.47 -16.71 0.68
N GLN A 315 7.12 -17.95 1.07
CA GLN A 315 6.12 -18.74 0.35
C GLN A 315 4.71 -18.14 0.48
N PHE A 316 4.40 -17.54 1.63
CA PHE A 316 3.18 -16.74 1.79
C PHE A 316 3.12 -15.61 0.76
N TYR A 317 4.18 -14.80 0.62
CA TYR A 317 4.22 -13.74 -0.38
C TYR A 317 4.13 -14.28 -1.81
N ALA A 318 4.75 -15.43 -2.10
CA ALA A 318 4.68 -16.05 -3.41
C ALA A 318 3.24 -16.44 -3.80
N TRP A 319 2.49 -17.06 -2.88
CA TRP A 319 1.05 -17.33 -3.08
C TRP A 319 0.22 -16.06 -3.22
N PHE A 320 0.51 -15.05 -2.40
CA PHE A 320 -0.15 -13.76 -2.46
C PHE A 320 0.07 -13.06 -3.82
N ASN A 321 1.31 -13.07 -4.32
CA ASN A 321 1.70 -12.55 -5.63
C ASN A 321 1.03 -13.26 -6.79
N LYS A 322 0.88 -14.60 -6.70
CA LYS A 322 0.10 -15.37 -7.68
C LYS A 322 -1.34 -14.88 -7.72
N GLY A 323 -1.98 -14.70 -6.55
CA GLY A 323 -3.31 -14.10 -6.44
C GLY A 323 -3.38 -12.71 -7.07
N THR A 324 -2.42 -11.83 -6.74
CA THR A 324 -2.36 -10.45 -7.26
C THR A 324 -2.25 -10.43 -8.78
N SER A 325 -1.39 -11.27 -9.37
CA SER A 325 -1.23 -11.37 -10.82
C SER A 325 -2.50 -11.90 -11.50
N LEU A 326 -3.17 -12.90 -10.91
CA LEU A 326 -4.45 -13.42 -11.42
C LEU A 326 -5.58 -12.41 -11.33
N VAL A 327 -5.63 -11.58 -10.27
CA VAL A 327 -6.57 -10.45 -10.17
C VAL A 327 -6.35 -9.45 -11.31
N LYS A 328 -5.10 -9.10 -11.62
CA LYS A 328 -4.77 -8.19 -12.74
C LYS A 328 -5.22 -8.75 -14.09
N MET A 329 -5.15 -10.07 -14.26
CA MET A 329 -5.67 -10.79 -15.43
C MET A 329 -7.19 -11.10 -15.35
N ARG A 330 -7.88 -10.65 -14.30
CA ARG A 330 -9.32 -10.87 -14.04
C ARG A 330 -9.71 -12.35 -13.89
N HIS A 331 -8.76 -13.21 -13.55
CA HIS A 331 -8.98 -14.63 -13.24
C HIS A 331 -9.36 -14.78 -11.75
N TYR A 332 -10.49 -14.21 -11.36
CA TYR A 332 -10.84 -14.01 -9.95
C TYR A 332 -11.06 -15.30 -9.16
N LEU A 333 -11.56 -16.38 -9.80
CA LEU A 333 -11.74 -17.67 -9.14
C LEU A 333 -10.38 -18.29 -8.76
N ASP A 334 -9.48 -18.40 -9.73
CA ASP A 334 -8.12 -18.92 -9.50
C ASP A 334 -7.32 -18.02 -8.54
N ALA A 335 -7.57 -16.70 -8.59
CA ALA A 335 -6.98 -15.76 -7.65
C ALA A 335 -7.46 -16.02 -6.21
N ALA A 336 -8.76 -16.28 -6.02
CA ALA A 336 -9.32 -16.59 -4.71
C ALA A 336 -8.70 -17.87 -4.15
N GLU A 337 -8.52 -18.90 -4.97
CA GLU A 337 -7.82 -20.13 -4.56
C GLU A 337 -6.34 -19.87 -4.19
N ALA A 338 -5.65 -19.02 -4.94
CA ALA A 338 -4.26 -18.64 -4.61
C ALA A 338 -4.16 -17.87 -3.29
N TYR A 339 -5.11 -16.97 -3.00
CA TYR A 339 -5.17 -16.29 -1.71
C TYR A 339 -5.57 -17.23 -0.57
N ASP A 340 -6.47 -18.19 -0.81
CA ASP A 340 -6.78 -19.22 0.19
C ASP A 340 -5.52 -20.00 0.59
N GLN A 341 -4.68 -20.37 -0.39
CA GLN A 341 -3.38 -21.00 -0.13
C GLN A 341 -2.41 -20.07 0.61
N ALA A 342 -2.38 -18.78 0.27
CA ALA A 342 -1.58 -17.80 1.02
C ALA A 342 -1.99 -17.80 2.50
N TYR A 343 -3.29 -17.65 2.80
CA TYR A 343 -3.76 -17.61 4.19
C TYR A 343 -3.64 -18.96 4.92
N GLN A 344 -3.62 -20.08 4.20
CA GLN A 344 -3.23 -21.37 4.78
C GLN A 344 -1.78 -21.35 5.27
N VAL A 345 -0.83 -20.91 4.42
CA VAL A 345 0.58 -20.77 4.81
C VAL A 345 0.72 -19.77 5.97
N TYR A 346 -0.03 -18.65 5.92
CA TYR A 346 -0.06 -17.65 6.99
C TYR A 346 -0.43 -18.27 8.34
N GLY A 347 -1.47 -19.12 8.38
CA GLY A 347 -1.90 -19.81 9.59
C GLY A 347 -0.89 -20.81 10.15
N GLU A 348 0.04 -21.30 9.32
CA GLU A 348 1.14 -22.19 9.70
C GLU A 348 2.38 -21.43 10.22
N LEU A 349 2.48 -20.12 9.98
CA LEU A 349 3.55 -19.28 10.51
C LEU A 349 3.47 -19.17 12.03
N ASP A 350 4.61 -19.03 12.69
CA ASP A 350 4.67 -18.71 14.12
C ASP A 350 3.89 -17.42 14.40
N ALA A 351 3.11 -17.41 15.49
CA ALA A 351 2.37 -16.24 15.94
C ALA A 351 3.33 -15.20 16.57
N ASP A 352 4.08 -14.54 15.71
CA ASP A 352 5.05 -13.50 16.04
C ASP A 352 4.96 -12.38 14.99
N ASP A 353 4.79 -11.12 15.40
CA ASP A 353 4.71 -9.97 14.48
C ASP A 353 5.96 -9.79 13.60
N SER A 354 7.11 -10.34 14.01
CA SER A 354 8.32 -10.38 13.18
C SER A 354 8.26 -11.43 12.06
N VAL A 355 7.25 -12.30 12.09
CA VAL A 355 7.04 -13.40 11.14
C VAL A 355 5.76 -13.23 10.34
N ARG A 356 4.63 -12.88 10.97
CA ARG A 356 3.31 -12.76 10.32
C ARG A 356 3.07 -11.34 9.75
N PRO A 357 2.94 -11.19 8.43
CA PRO A 357 2.72 -9.89 7.80
C PRO A 357 1.25 -9.47 7.80
N TYR A 358 0.64 -9.34 8.99
CA TYR A 358 -0.79 -9.02 9.12
C TYR A 358 -1.20 -7.72 8.40
N ARG A 359 -0.28 -6.75 8.32
CA ARG A 359 -0.49 -5.46 7.65
C ARG A 359 -0.55 -5.55 6.13
N ILE A 360 -0.34 -6.72 5.52
CA ILE A 360 -0.36 -6.84 4.05
C ILE A 360 -1.67 -6.33 3.44
N THR A 361 -2.79 -6.49 4.15
CA THR A 361 -4.12 -5.99 3.74
C THR A 361 -4.27 -4.48 3.84
N TRP A 362 -3.34 -3.79 4.51
CA TRP A 362 -3.31 -2.33 4.56
C TRP A 362 -2.73 -1.74 3.25
N TYR A 363 -1.89 -2.52 2.57
CA TYR A 363 -1.16 -2.08 1.38
C TYR A 363 -1.66 -2.76 0.09
N GLN A 364 -2.29 -3.93 0.20
CA GLN A 364 -2.72 -4.72 -0.95
C GLN A 364 -4.17 -5.17 -0.83
N THR A 365 -4.97 -4.79 -1.82
CA THR A 365 -6.43 -5.03 -1.85
C THR A 365 -6.85 -6.21 -2.75
N GLY A 366 -5.89 -6.89 -3.39
CA GLY A 366 -6.14 -7.98 -4.32
C GLY A 366 -7.07 -9.10 -3.80
N PRO A 367 -6.94 -9.57 -2.54
CA PRO A 367 -7.87 -10.54 -1.97
C PRO A 367 -9.34 -10.11 -2.01
N TYR A 368 -9.63 -8.83 -1.78
CA TYR A 368 -11.01 -8.32 -1.83
C TYR A 368 -11.61 -8.42 -3.23
N TRP A 369 -10.83 -8.08 -4.26
CA TRP A 369 -11.24 -8.26 -5.66
C TRP A 369 -11.53 -9.74 -5.94
N ALA A 370 -10.59 -10.63 -5.59
CA ALA A 370 -10.73 -12.05 -5.85
C ALA A 370 -11.98 -12.65 -5.20
N TYR A 371 -12.19 -12.41 -3.91
CA TYR A 371 -13.35 -12.94 -3.19
C TYR A 371 -14.67 -12.30 -3.65
N TYR A 372 -14.70 -10.97 -3.88
CA TYR A 372 -15.93 -10.31 -4.31
C TYR A 372 -16.39 -10.79 -5.70
N TYR A 373 -15.49 -10.80 -6.69
CA TYR A 373 -15.84 -11.18 -8.07
C TYR A 373 -15.99 -12.69 -8.28
N SER A 374 -15.52 -13.51 -7.33
CA SER A 374 -15.88 -14.95 -7.27
C SER A 374 -17.18 -15.22 -6.51
N GLY A 375 -17.88 -14.19 -6.02
CA GLY A 375 -19.14 -14.32 -5.30
C GLY A 375 -19.01 -14.76 -3.84
N ARG A 376 -17.80 -14.73 -3.29
CA ARG A 376 -17.47 -15.06 -1.89
C ARG A 376 -17.62 -13.83 -0.99
N TYR A 377 -18.82 -13.24 -0.97
CA TYR A 377 -19.07 -11.97 -0.25
C TYR A 377 -18.84 -12.08 1.27
N GLN A 378 -19.15 -13.23 1.88
CA GLN A 378 -18.87 -13.42 3.30
C GLN A 378 -17.36 -13.44 3.60
N ASP A 379 -16.54 -13.97 2.69
CA ASP A 379 -15.08 -13.93 2.84
C ASP A 379 -14.52 -12.51 2.69
N VAL A 380 -15.13 -11.67 1.86
CA VAL A 380 -14.81 -10.23 1.80
C VAL A 380 -15.08 -9.56 3.14
N ILE A 381 -16.24 -9.83 3.76
CA ILE A 381 -16.60 -9.28 5.08
C ILE A 381 -15.63 -9.76 6.15
N ASN A 382 -15.41 -11.08 6.22
CA ASN A 382 -14.52 -11.69 7.20
C ASN A 382 -13.08 -11.19 7.05
N LEU A 383 -12.62 -10.94 5.82
CA LEU A 383 -11.28 -10.40 5.58
C LEU A 383 -11.16 -8.96 6.07
N ALA A 384 -12.18 -8.13 5.80
CA ALA A 384 -12.19 -6.75 6.29
C ALA A 384 -12.27 -6.71 7.82
N ASP A 385 -13.09 -7.56 8.44
CA ASP A 385 -13.15 -7.69 9.90
C ASP A 385 -11.80 -8.12 10.49
N PHE A 386 -11.14 -9.11 9.88
CA PHE A 386 -9.76 -9.48 10.23
C PHE A 386 -8.80 -8.29 10.12
N THR A 387 -8.87 -7.51 9.04
CA THR A 387 -8.04 -6.31 8.87
C THR A 387 -8.30 -5.30 9.99
N PHE A 388 -9.55 -5.07 10.38
CA PHE A 388 -9.92 -4.16 11.46
C PHE A 388 -9.54 -4.67 12.86
N GLU A 389 -9.46 -5.98 13.07
CA GLU A 389 -8.91 -6.55 14.32
C GLU A 389 -7.42 -6.26 14.49
N THR A 390 -6.69 -6.06 13.39
CA THR A 390 -5.22 -5.86 13.40
C THR A 390 -4.80 -4.39 13.44
N ILE A 391 -5.74 -3.45 13.38
CA ILE A 391 -5.51 -2.00 13.41
C ILE A 391 -6.26 -1.37 14.58
N THR A 392 -5.76 -0.26 15.12
CA THR A 392 -6.35 0.36 16.32
C THR A 392 -7.50 1.31 16.07
N GLU A 393 -7.55 1.89 14.89
CA GLU A 393 -8.59 2.79 14.45
C GLU A 393 -8.98 2.30 13.04
N ASP A 394 -10.27 2.16 12.76
CA ASP A 394 -10.77 1.70 11.46
C ASP A 394 -10.56 2.81 10.42
N THR A 395 -9.40 2.77 9.76
CA THR A 395 -8.89 3.88 8.93
C THR A 395 -8.48 3.46 7.53
N LEU A 396 -8.91 2.28 7.07
CA LEU A 396 -8.58 1.75 5.75
C LEU A 396 -9.83 1.83 4.87
N GLU A 397 -9.95 2.91 4.10
CA GLU A 397 -11.12 3.18 3.26
C GLU A 397 -11.39 2.08 2.23
N GLU A 398 -10.36 1.40 1.74
CA GLU A 398 -10.53 0.30 0.79
C GLU A 398 -11.19 -0.92 1.46
N SER A 399 -10.79 -1.26 2.68
CA SER A 399 -11.39 -2.36 3.44
C SER A 399 -12.85 -2.07 3.75
N LEU A 400 -13.19 -0.83 4.15
CA LEU A 400 -14.57 -0.39 4.33
C LEU A 400 -15.36 -0.47 3.01
N TYR A 401 -14.78 0.02 1.91
CA TYR A 401 -15.42 -0.02 0.61
C TYR A 401 -15.78 -1.45 0.17
N TRP A 402 -14.84 -2.38 0.27
CA TRP A 402 -15.08 -3.77 -0.11
C TRP A 402 -16.07 -4.47 0.81
N ARG A 403 -15.99 -4.24 2.12
CA ARG A 403 -16.96 -4.77 3.09
C ARG A 403 -18.36 -4.22 2.84
N GLY A 404 -18.47 -2.92 2.57
CA GLY A 404 -19.72 -2.26 2.22
C GLY A 404 -20.36 -2.82 0.94
N LEU A 405 -19.55 -3.07 -0.11
CA LEU A 405 -20.02 -3.75 -1.32
C LEU A 405 -20.52 -5.17 -1.03
N ALA A 406 -19.80 -5.94 -0.23
CA ALA A 406 -20.20 -7.29 0.14
C ALA A 406 -21.48 -7.31 0.99
N TYR A 407 -21.63 -6.39 1.94
CA TYR A 407 -22.87 -6.20 2.68
C TYR A 407 -24.03 -5.91 1.73
N TYR A 408 -23.84 -5.02 0.76
CA TYR A 408 -24.88 -4.71 -0.22
C TYR A 408 -25.28 -5.94 -1.04
N ALA A 409 -24.29 -6.72 -1.51
CA ALA A 409 -24.53 -7.94 -2.26
C ALA A 409 -25.30 -9.01 -1.47
N LEU A 410 -25.15 -9.03 -0.14
CA LEU A 410 -25.91 -9.90 0.78
C LEU A 410 -27.24 -9.29 1.26
N GLY A 411 -27.65 -8.13 0.72
CA GLY A 411 -28.88 -7.44 1.08
C GLY A 411 -28.83 -6.66 2.41
N GLN A 412 -27.66 -6.54 3.02
CA GLN A 412 -27.43 -5.81 4.28
C GLN A 412 -27.24 -4.31 4.01
N LYS A 413 -28.24 -3.66 3.41
CA LYS A 413 -28.15 -2.28 2.88
C LYS A 413 -27.76 -1.24 3.92
N SER A 414 -28.24 -1.37 5.17
CA SER A 414 -27.88 -0.42 6.25
C SER A 414 -26.38 -0.45 6.56
N LEU A 415 -25.78 -1.65 6.65
CA LEU A 415 -24.35 -1.81 6.91
C LEU A 415 -23.52 -1.35 5.71
N ALA A 416 -23.97 -1.67 4.49
CA ALA A 416 -23.34 -1.19 3.27
C ALA A 416 -23.27 0.34 3.21
N LYS A 417 -24.37 1.01 3.59
CA LYS A 417 -24.43 2.47 3.65
C LYS A 417 -23.43 3.03 4.65
N GLU A 418 -23.36 2.47 5.85
CA GLU A 418 -22.45 2.91 6.90
C GLU A 418 -20.99 2.85 6.42
N ASP A 419 -20.55 1.69 5.93
CA ASP A 419 -19.17 1.49 5.47
C ASP A 419 -18.81 2.38 4.28
N LEU A 420 -19.67 2.49 3.26
CA LEU A 420 -19.37 3.29 2.06
C LEU A 420 -19.29 4.80 2.38
N TYR A 421 -20.20 5.31 3.20
CA TYR A 421 -20.15 6.71 3.63
C TYR A 421 -18.95 6.98 4.55
N TYR A 422 -18.57 6.00 5.38
CA TYR A 422 -17.39 6.15 6.24
C TYR A 422 -16.09 6.11 5.43
N ALA A 423 -15.98 5.25 4.41
CA ALA A 423 -14.87 5.27 3.46
C ALA A 423 -14.72 6.66 2.78
N ALA A 424 -15.82 7.24 2.31
CA ALA A 424 -15.82 8.58 1.72
C ALA A 424 -15.54 9.71 2.73
N TYR A 425 -15.81 9.48 4.02
CA TYR A 425 -15.44 10.42 5.08
C TYR A 425 -13.94 10.37 5.40
N LEU A 426 -13.36 9.17 5.40
CA LEU A 426 -11.92 8.97 5.62
C LEU A 426 -11.07 9.55 4.50
N ASN A 427 -11.58 9.50 3.27
CA ASN A 427 -10.94 10.07 2.10
C ASN A 427 -12.00 10.73 1.20
N PRO A 428 -12.14 12.07 1.23
CA PRO A 428 -13.14 12.79 0.45
C PRO A 428 -12.91 12.71 -1.06
N ASN A 429 -11.73 12.27 -1.50
CA ASN A 429 -11.40 12.07 -2.91
C ASN A 429 -11.63 10.62 -3.37
N PHE A 430 -12.09 9.71 -2.50
CA PHE A 430 -12.22 8.30 -2.82
C PHE A 430 -13.40 8.01 -3.76
N GLN A 431 -13.14 8.19 -5.06
CA GLN A 431 -14.16 8.14 -6.12
C GLN A 431 -14.91 6.82 -6.17
N ALA A 432 -14.27 5.71 -5.83
CA ALA A 432 -14.90 4.38 -5.81
C ALA A 432 -16.10 4.36 -4.85
N ALA A 433 -15.93 4.82 -3.62
CA ALA A 433 -17.02 4.89 -2.63
C ALA A 433 -18.09 5.91 -3.03
N LEU A 434 -17.67 7.11 -3.47
CA LEU A 434 -18.59 8.17 -3.90
C LEU A 434 -19.48 7.73 -5.07
N TYR A 435 -18.91 7.02 -6.03
CA TYR A 435 -19.66 6.47 -7.16
C TYR A 435 -20.72 5.47 -6.69
N GLN A 436 -20.35 4.52 -5.83
CA GLN A 436 -21.30 3.53 -5.30
C GLN A 436 -22.43 4.19 -4.50
N ILE A 437 -22.10 5.17 -3.65
CA ILE A 437 -23.12 5.95 -2.92
C ILE A 437 -24.14 6.58 -3.87
N SER A 438 -23.70 7.04 -5.05
CA SER A 438 -24.57 7.73 -6.00
C SER A 438 -25.50 6.79 -6.78
N ILE A 439 -25.17 5.51 -6.91
CA ILE A 439 -25.91 4.56 -7.75
C ILE A 439 -26.67 3.47 -6.98
N LEU A 440 -26.24 3.15 -5.75
CA LEU A 440 -26.84 2.10 -4.95
C LEU A 440 -28.11 2.59 -4.25
N ASN A 441 -29.11 1.71 -4.15
CA ASN A 441 -30.33 2.00 -3.39
C ASN A 441 -30.21 1.44 -1.97
N PHE A 442 -30.05 2.32 -1.00
CA PHE A 442 -29.97 1.97 0.41
C PHE A 442 -31.32 1.96 1.14
N ASP A 443 -32.43 2.26 0.45
CA ASP A 443 -33.76 2.14 1.01
C ASP A 443 -34.15 0.66 1.13
N ASP A 444 -34.79 0.29 2.25
CA ASP A 444 -35.14 -1.10 2.59
C ASP A 444 -36.10 -1.76 1.58
#